data_AF-A0A955Y6Y1-F1
#
_entry.id   AF-A0A955Y6Y1-F1
#
_cell.length_a   1.000
_cell.length_b   1.000
_cell.length_c   1.000
_cell.angle_alpha   90.00
_cell.angle_beta   90.00
_cell.angle_gamma   90.00
#
_symmetry.space_group_name_H-M   'P 1'
#
loop_
_entity.id
_entity.type
_entity.pdbx_description
1 polymer ?
#
loop_
_entity_poly.entity_id
_entity_poly.type
_entity_poly.pdbx_seq_one_letter_code
_entity_poly.pdbx_strand_id
1 'polypeptide(L)'
;MYTALLLLACGGPAPVAAPDVHEAPALPEPAPTPDPEPAPTPVSGDPLAGLSDKEICGSDALLLIRHDYTDLASGGYHKLCCGPGMLGEDEGMCGLDWPFNDVSSCEAWASMRNAVFARYGYVFTKEKWQKRFEGQPWYRKNPAFDPSQMSEVARRNTALLKKNEEDHVMCEAVPEE
;
A
#
# COMPACT_ATOMS: atom_id res chain seq x y z
N MET A 1 -55.91 57.68 -55.15
CA MET A 1 -56.16 59.02 -54.60
C MET A 1 -55.70 59.04 -53.16
N TYR A 2 -55.05 60.14 -52.75
CA TYR A 2 -54.61 60.53 -51.42
C TYR A 2 -53.39 59.83 -50.79
N THR A 3 -52.26 60.48 -51.08
CA THR A 3 -51.11 60.72 -50.21
C THR A 3 -51.52 61.34 -48.87
N ALA A 4 -50.88 60.92 -47.77
CA ALA A 4 -50.70 61.74 -46.58
C ALA A 4 -49.33 61.45 -45.94
N LEU A 5 -48.54 62.52 -45.84
CA LEU A 5 -47.17 62.65 -45.34
C LEU A 5 -47.15 62.77 -43.81
N LEU A 6 -46.04 62.40 -43.16
CA LEU A 6 -45.36 63.02 -41.98
C LEU A 6 -44.49 61.91 -41.33
N LEU A 7 -43.16 61.87 -41.41
CA LEU A 7 -42.07 62.78 -40.98
C LEU A 7 -41.31 62.17 -39.77
N LEU A 8 -39.98 62.11 -39.89
CA LEU A 8 -38.94 62.11 -38.84
C LEU A 8 -38.79 60.83 -37.98
N ALA A 9 -37.60 60.37 -37.58
CA ALA A 9 -36.27 60.95 -37.51
C ALA A 9 -35.19 59.85 -37.57
N CYS A 10 -33.99 60.21 -38.00
CA CYS A 10 -32.77 59.40 -37.86
C CYS A 10 -32.39 59.24 -36.37
N GLY A 11 -32.02 58.03 -35.96
CA GLY A 11 -31.48 57.76 -34.62
C GLY A 11 -30.48 56.61 -34.62
N GLY A 12 -29.19 56.98 -34.58
CA GLY A 12 -28.06 56.36 -33.88
C GLY A 12 -27.76 54.85 -33.99
N PRO A 13 -26.48 54.44 -34.10
CA PRO A 13 -26.09 53.04 -34.14
C PRO A 13 -26.05 52.45 -32.72
N ALA A 14 -26.34 51.14 -32.59
CA ALA A 14 -26.04 50.40 -31.37
C ALA A 14 -25.22 49.14 -31.70
N PRO A 15 -24.19 48.85 -30.89
CA PRO A 15 -23.16 47.85 -31.20
C PRO A 15 -23.65 46.43 -30.91
N VAL A 16 -23.08 45.47 -31.63
CA VAL A 16 -23.26 44.03 -31.40
C VAL A 16 -22.65 43.69 -30.04
N ALA A 17 -23.50 43.32 -29.08
CA ALA A 17 -23.08 42.75 -27.80
C ALA A 17 -22.57 41.32 -28.02
N ALA A 18 -21.37 41.05 -27.50
CA ALA A 18 -20.81 39.71 -27.37
C ALA A 18 -21.62 38.88 -26.34
N PRO A 19 -21.65 37.54 -26.46
CA PRO A 19 -22.36 36.71 -25.50
C PRO A 19 -21.66 36.68 -24.13
N ASP A 20 -22.49 36.71 -23.09
CA ASP A 20 -22.14 36.57 -21.68
C ASP A 20 -21.21 35.37 -21.43
N VAL A 21 -20.06 35.65 -20.83
CA VAL A 21 -19.19 34.64 -20.22
C VAL A 21 -19.84 34.28 -18.89
N HIS A 22 -20.50 33.13 -18.83
CA HIS A 22 -20.94 32.58 -17.55
C HIS A 22 -19.72 32.23 -16.70
N GLU A 23 -19.57 32.94 -15.59
CA GLU A 23 -18.59 32.68 -14.54
C GLU A 23 -18.79 31.28 -13.96
N ALA A 24 -17.76 30.44 -14.03
CA ALA A 24 -17.76 29.11 -13.44
C ALA A 24 -17.74 29.22 -11.90
N PRO A 25 -18.50 28.40 -11.16
CA PRO A 25 -18.47 28.41 -9.70
C PRO A 25 -17.09 27.99 -9.20
N ALA A 26 -16.54 28.75 -8.26
CA ALA A 26 -15.27 28.43 -7.60
C ALA A 26 -15.35 27.05 -6.93
N LEU A 27 -14.35 26.21 -7.18
CA LEU A 27 -14.16 24.94 -6.49
C LEU A 27 -13.94 25.20 -4.99
N PRO A 28 -14.49 24.35 -4.08
CA PRO A 28 -14.16 24.46 -2.66
C PRO A 28 -12.66 24.23 -2.46
N GLU A 29 -12.02 25.06 -1.62
CA GLU A 29 -10.62 24.89 -1.25
C GLU A 29 -10.39 23.48 -0.65
N PRO A 30 -9.25 22.83 -0.97
CA PRO A 30 -8.92 21.55 -0.35
C PRO A 30 -8.82 21.74 1.17
N ALA A 31 -9.47 20.86 1.92
CA ALA A 31 -9.35 20.81 3.38
C ALA A 31 -7.87 20.71 3.79
N PRO A 32 -7.46 21.31 4.92
CA PRO A 32 -6.10 21.15 5.42
C PRO A 32 -5.81 19.66 5.60
N THR A 33 -4.76 19.17 4.93
CA THR A 33 -4.21 17.85 5.21
C THR A 33 -3.85 17.78 6.69
N PRO A 34 -4.25 16.74 7.44
CA PRO A 34 -3.76 16.57 8.81
C PRO A 34 -2.24 16.60 8.79
N ASP A 35 -1.63 17.36 9.70
CA ASP A 35 -0.18 17.36 9.88
C ASP A 35 0.32 15.91 9.99
N PRO A 36 1.44 15.55 9.34
CA PRO A 36 2.02 14.23 9.53
C PRO A 36 2.30 14.05 11.01
N GLU A 37 1.63 13.08 11.62
CA GLU A 37 1.90 12.65 12.99
C GLU A 37 3.42 12.48 13.15
N PRO A 38 4.04 13.04 14.20
CA PRO A 38 5.49 12.98 14.37
C PRO A 38 5.93 11.53 14.28
N ALA A 39 6.81 11.23 13.32
CA ALA A 39 7.32 9.89 13.13
C ALA A 39 7.88 9.39 14.48
N PRO A 40 7.36 8.29 15.06
CA PRO A 40 7.94 7.73 16.26
C PRO A 40 9.42 7.43 15.99
N THR A 41 10.25 7.76 16.97
CA THR A 41 11.68 7.51 17.02
C THR A 41 12.05 6.14 16.46
N PRO A 42 13.21 5.98 15.78
CA PRO A 42 13.66 4.70 15.28
C PRO A 42 13.87 3.76 16.46
N VAL A 43 12.89 2.90 16.72
CA VAL A 43 13.10 1.79 17.63
C VAL A 43 13.94 0.80 16.84
N SER A 44 15.25 0.83 17.09
CA SER A 44 16.10 -0.35 16.86
C SER A 44 15.59 -1.44 17.79
N GLY A 45 14.49 -2.06 17.41
CA GLY A 45 13.70 -2.93 18.26
C GLY A 45 13.26 -4.14 17.48
N ASP A 46 13.09 -5.23 18.20
CA ASP A 46 12.35 -6.38 17.74
C ASP A 46 11.04 -5.92 17.07
N PRO A 47 10.83 -6.18 15.77
CA PRO A 47 9.61 -5.76 15.06
C PRO A 47 8.31 -6.35 15.62
N LEU A 48 8.41 -7.32 16.53
CA LEU A 48 7.27 -7.94 17.21
C LEU A 48 6.95 -7.28 18.56
N ALA A 49 7.80 -6.37 19.04
CA ALA A 49 7.66 -5.80 20.38
C ALA A 49 6.32 -5.06 20.55
N GLY A 50 5.54 -5.47 21.54
CA GLY A 50 4.26 -4.84 21.87
C GLY A 50 3.09 -5.21 20.95
N LEU A 51 3.31 -6.05 19.93
CA LEU A 51 2.25 -6.50 19.03
C LEU A 51 1.51 -7.70 19.61
N SER A 52 0.19 -7.67 19.51
CA SER A 52 -0.70 -8.80 19.81
C SER A 52 -0.59 -9.89 18.74
N ASP A 53 -1.01 -11.10 19.10
CA ASP A 53 -1.04 -12.21 18.14
C ASP A 53 -2.01 -11.92 16.98
N LYS A 54 -3.11 -11.19 17.22
CA LYS A 54 -4.03 -10.74 16.16
C LYS A 54 -3.33 -9.83 15.15
N GLU A 55 -2.57 -8.83 15.62
CA GLU A 55 -1.81 -7.93 14.73
C GLU A 55 -0.75 -8.67 13.92
N ILE A 56 -0.14 -9.70 14.51
CA ILE A 56 0.89 -10.50 13.85
C ILE A 56 0.27 -11.41 12.79
N CYS A 57 -0.85 -12.06 13.10
CA CYS A 57 -1.62 -12.85 12.14
C CYS A 57 -2.15 -12.05 10.95
N GLY A 58 -2.32 -10.74 11.09
CA GLY A 58 -2.69 -9.83 10.00
C GLY A 58 -1.54 -9.42 9.08
N SER A 59 -0.31 -9.91 9.27
CA SER A 59 0.84 -9.52 8.46
C SER A 59 1.78 -10.68 8.18
N ASP A 60 1.90 -11.07 6.91
CA ASP A 60 2.87 -12.09 6.46
C ASP A 60 4.29 -11.79 6.94
N ALA A 61 4.71 -10.52 6.87
CA ALA A 61 6.03 -10.12 7.32
C ALA A 61 6.24 -10.38 8.82
N LEU A 62 5.24 -10.12 9.66
CA LEU A 62 5.35 -10.37 11.11
C LEU A 62 5.31 -11.87 11.42
N LEU A 63 4.47 -12.63 10.71
CA LEU A 63 4.47 -14.09 10.79
C LEU A 63 5.83 -14.68 10.41
N LEU A 64 6.43 -14.22 9.31
CA LEU A 64 7.74 -14.65 8.85
C LEU A 64 8.89 -14.21 9.77
N ILE A 65 8.67 -13.24 10.65
CA ILE A 65 9.65 -12.85 11.69
C ILE A 65 9.55 -13.78 12.90
N ARG A 66 8.34 -14.23 13.23
CA ARG A 66 8.04 -15.02 14.44
C ARG A 66 8.10 -16.54 14.23
N HIS A 67 7.61 -17.03 13.09
CA HIS A 67 7.35 -18.45 12.84
C HIS A 67 8.12 -18.94 11.62
N ASP A 68 8.45 -20.23 11.60
CA ASP A 68 9.07 -20.84 10.42
C ASP A 68 8.09 -20.85 9.24
N TYR A 69 8.58 -20.55 8.04
CA TYR A 69 7.79 -20.59 6.82
C TYR A 69 7.12 -21.97 6.62
N THR A 70 7.86 -23.06 6.85
CA THR A 70 7.38 -24.43 6.59
C THR A 70 6.26 -24.79 7.55
N ASP A 71 6.38 -24.38 8.82
CA ASP A 71 5.34 -24.57 9.82
C ASP A 71 4.07 -23.81 9.42
N LEU A 72 4.21 -22.55 9.00
CA LEU A 72 3.07 -21.75 8.54
C LEU A 72 2.39 -22.38 7.31
N ALA A 73 3.18 -22.75 6.30
CA ALA A 73 2.71 -23.31 5.03
C ALA A 73 2.11 -24.72 5.15
N SER A 74 2.46 -25.47 6.20
CA SER A 74 1.90 -26.81 6.47
C SER A 74 0.64 -26.80 7.35
N GLY A 75 -0.07 -25.66 7.36
CA GLY A 75 -1.30 -25.48 8.14
C GLY A 75 -1.09 -24.85 9.52
N GLY A 76 0.15 -24.51 9.88
CA GLY A 76 0.46 -23.79 11.11
C GLY A 76 -0.20 -22.43 11.16
N TYR A 77 -0.35 -21.73 10.03
CA TYR A 77 -1.09 -20.46 9.98
C TYR A 77 -2.51 -20.62 10.52
N HIS A 78 -3.29 -21.56 9.99
CA HIS A 78 -4.67 -21.78 10.42
C HIS A 78 -4.72 -22.12 11.92
N LYS A 79 -3.85 -23.03 12.38
CA LYS A 79 -3.78 -23.40 13.80
C LYS A 79 -3.45 -22.22 14.73
N LEU A 80 -2.62 -21.28 14.28
CA LEU A 80 -2.16 -20.13 15.08
C LEU A 80 -3.13 -18.96 15.01
N CYS A 81 -3.71 -18.70 13.84
CA CYS A 81 -4.39 -17.45 13.53
C CYS A 81 -5.92 -17.59 13.44
N CYS A 82 -6.44 -18.82 13.36
CA CYS A 82 -7.84 -19.09 13.10
C CYS A 82 -8.48 -19.77 14.31
N GLY A 83 -8.97 -18.94 15.23
CA GLY A 83 -9.69 -19.37 16.41
C GLY A 83 -10.29 -18.19 17.17
N PRO A 84 -11.10 -18.46 18.22
CA PRO A 84 -11.72 -17.41 19.04
C PRO A 84 -10.66 -16.48 19.65
N GLY A 85 -10.82 -15.16 19.48
CA GLY A 85 -9.89 -14.15 19.99
C GLY A 85 -8.70 -13.82 19.06
N MET A 86 -8.59 -14.49 17.91
CA MET A 86 -7.59 -14.21 16.86
C MET A 86 -8.23 -13.47 15.68
N LEU A 87 -8.04 -13.94 14.45
CA LEU A 87 -8.78 -13.41 13.29
C LEU A 87 -10.24 -13.92 13.29
N GLY A 88 -10.53 -15.04 13.96
CA GLY A 88 -11.88 -15.62 13.97
C GLY A 88 -12.20 -16.39 12.68
N GLU A 89 -13.23 -17.23 12.72
CA GLU A 89 -13.58 -18.15 11.62
C GLU A 89 -14.20 -17.42 10.42
N ASP A 90 -14.82 -16.26 10.65
CA ASP A 90 -15.52 -15.45 9.64
C ASP A 90 -14.65 -14.34 9.02
N GLU A 91 -13.44 -14.05 9.55
CA GLU A 91 -12.48 -13.17 8.87
C GLU A 91 -11.81 -13.98 7.74
N GLY A 92 -12.18 -13.66 6.50
CA GLY A 92 -11.97 -14.47 5.28
C GLY A 92 -10.53 -14.90 4.90
N MET A 93 -9.53 -14.66 5.76
CA MET A 93 -8.17 -15.19 5.61
C MET A 93 -8.05 -16.62 6.15
N CYS A 94 -8.94 -17.04 7.05
CA CYS A 94 -8.85 -18.36 7.69
C CYS A 94 -9.33 -19.53 6.83
N GLY A 95 -10.04 -19.25 5.75
CA GLY A 95 -10.45 -20.22 4.74
C GLY A 95 -9.47 -20.37 3.57
N LEU A 96 -8.30 -19.70 3.63
CA LEU A 96 -7.32 -19.67 2.55
C LEU A 96 -6.02 -20.36 2.98
N ASP A 97 -5.37 -21.07 2.05
CA ASP A 97 -4.04 -21.63 2.26
C ASP A 97 -3.00 -20.49 2.28
N TRP A 98 -2.18 -20.46 3.34
CA TRP A 98 -1.06 -19.52 3.46
C TRP A 98 0.22 -20.13 2.85
N PRO A 99 1.11 -19.34 2.20
CA PRO A 99 1.03 -17.90 2.03
C PRO A 99 0.10 -17.45 0.92
N PHE A 100 -0.29 -18.34 0.00
CA PHE A 100 -1.24 -18.05 -1.06
C PHE A 100 -1.94 -19.34 -1.47
N ASN A 101 -3.23 -19.23 -1.75
CA ASN A 101 -4.07 -20.31 -2.25
C ASN A 101 -4.11 -20.43 -3.79
N ASP A 102 -3.39 -19.56 -4.52
CA ASP A 102 -3.29 -19.59 -5.98
C ASP A 102 -1.84 -19.35 -6.48
N VAL A 103 -1.53 -19.79 -7.72
CA VAL A 103 -0.26 -19.45 -8.41
C VAL A 103 -0.18 -17.92 -8.55
N SER A 104 0.84 -17.32 -7.93
CA SER A 104 1.04 -15.86 -7.93
C SER A 104 2.15 -15.46 -8.90
N SER A 105 2.39 -14.15 -9.08
CA SER A 105 3.60 -13.71 -9.78
C SER A 105 4.83 -14.02 -8.93
N CYS A 106 5.98 -14.27 -9.56
CA CYS A 106 7.22 -14.50 -8.80
C CYS A 106 7.64 -13.30 -7.94
N GLU A 107 7.09 -12.12 -8.22
CA GLU A 107 7.25 -10.93 -7.38
C GLU A 107 6.62 -11.08 -5.99
N ALA A 108 5.64 -11.98 -5.79
CA ALA A 108 5.05 -12.23 -4.47
C ALA A 108 6.12 -12.65 -3.44
N TRP A 109 7.06 -13.52 -3.84
CA TRP A 109 8.19 -13.92 -3.02
C TRP A 109 9.08 -12.74 -2.63
N ALA A 110 9.40 -11.88 -3.61
CA ALA A 110 10.19 -10.67 -3.38
C ALA A 110 9.46 -9.69 -2.46
N SER A 111 8.14 -9.54 -2.62
CA SER A 111 7.29 -8.68 -1.80
C SER A 111 7.26 -9.13 -0.35
N MET A 112 7.02 -10.42 -0.07
CA MET A 112 7.06 -10.98 1.29
C MET A 112 8.44 -10.81 1.93
N ARG A 113 9.51 -11.14 1.17
CA ARG A 113 10.89 -11.00 1.65
C ARG A 113 11.19 -9.55 2.01
N ASN A 114 10.88 -8.61 1.13
CA ASN A 114 11.16 -7.19 1.36
C ASN A 114 10.29 -6.59 2.45
N ALA A 115 9.06 -7.07 2.64
CA ALA A 115 8.24 -6.64 3.78
C ALA A 115 8.88 -7.03 5.12
N VAL A 116 9.53 -8.19 5.22
CA VAL A 116 10.33 -8.55 6.40
C VAL A 116 11.49 -7.57 6.60
N PHE A 117 12.28 -7.28 5.57
CA PHE A 117 13.35 -6.27 5.66
C PHE A 117 12.84 -4.88 6.05
N ALA A 118 11.67 -4.48 5.54
CA ALA A 118 11.04 -3.20 5.88
C ALA A 118 10.67 -3.14 7.36
N ARG A 119 10.18 -4.23 7.96
CA ARG A 119 9.88 -4.30 9.40
C ARG A 119 11.11 -4.07 10.28
N TYR A 120 12.30 -4.43 9.81
CA TYR A 120 13.58 -4.10 10.47
C TYR A 120 14.16 -2.74 10.09
N GLY A 121 13.47 -1.99 9.23
CA GLY A 121 13.86 -0.65 8.81
C GLY A 121 14.87 -0.58 7.67
N TYR A 122 15.03 -1.64 6.88
CA TYR A 122 15.90 -1.62 5.70
C TYR A 122 15.57 -0.43 4.78
N VAL A 123 16.58 0.34 4.38
CA VAL A 123 16.42 1.47 3.46
C VAL A 123 16.53 0.99 2.01
N PHE A 124 15.41 0.92 1.31
CA PHE A 124 15.38 0.46 -0.08
C PHE A 124 16.02 1.46 -1.03
N THR A 125 16.72 0.95 -2.04
CA THR A 125 17.30 1.74 -3.15
C THR A 125 16.53 1.58 -4.46
N LYS A 126 15.85 0.45 -4.65
CA LYS A 126 14.98 0.23 -5.81
C LYS A 126 13.68 1.00 -5.63
N GLU A 127 13.35 1.82 -6.62
CA GLU A 127 12.20 2.73 -6.60
C GLU A 127 10.88 2.00 -6.27
N LYS A 128 10.65 0.81 -6.83
CA LYS A 128 9.41 0.04 -6.57
C LYS A 128 9.22 -0.29 -5.08
N TRP A 129 10.29 -0.63 -4.38
CA TRP A 129 10.23 -0.98 -2.96
C TRP A 129 10.21 0.27 -2.07
N GLN A 130 10.90 1.34 -2.47
CA GLN A 130 10.73 2.65 -1.82
C GLN A 130 9.27 3.08 -1.85
N LYS A 131 8.66 3.15 -3.05
CA LYS A 131 7.24 3.52 -3.22
C LYS A 131 6.31 2.64 -2.41
N ARG A 132 6.55 1.32 -2.37
CA ARG A 132 5.70 0.37 -1.63
C ARG A 132 5.73 0.59 -0.12
N PHE A 133 6.91 0.81 0.46
CA PHE A 133 7.08 0.80 1.92
C PHE A 133 7.14 2.18 2.57
N GLU A 134 7.57 3.23 1.86
CA GLU A 134 7.66 4.59 2.44
C GLU A 134 6.30 5.17 2.85
N GLY A 135 5.22 4.79 2.18
CA GLY A 135 3.85 5.20 2.56
C GLY A 135 3.23 4.39 3.70
N GLN A 136 3.93 3.38 4.23
CA GLN A 136 3.36 2.50 5.25
C GLN A 136 3.49 3.14 6.64
N PRO A 137 2.38 3.25 7.42
CA PRO A 137 2.42 3.90 8.72
C PRO A 137 3.31 3.17 9.74
N TRP A 138 3.63 1.90 9.52
CA TRP A 138 4.49 1.07 10.36
C TRP A 138 5.96 1.05 9.91
N TYR A 139 6.30 1.53 8.72
CA TYR A 139 7.68 1.47 8.21
C TYR A 139 8.52 2.62 8.77
N ARG A 140 9.69 2.29 9.35
CA ARG A 140 10.63 3.28 9.90
C ARG A 140 12.02 2.97 9.37
N LYS A 141 12.58 3.88 8.58
CA LYS A 141 13.95 3.75 8.05
C LYS A 141 14.95 3.67 9.21
N ASN A 142 15.80 2.67 9.17
CA ASN A 142 16.94 2.49 10.04
C ASN A 142 18.21 2.50 9.18
N PRO A 143 18.89 3.65 9.04
CA PRO A 143 20.15 3.74 8.29
C PRO A 143 21.27 2.86 8.85
N ALA A 144 21.15 2.41 10.10
CA ALA A 144 22.08 1.49 10.76
C ALA A 144 21.58 0.02 10.74
N PHE A 145 20.63 -0.31 9.87
CA PHE A 145 20.18 -1.68 9.69
C PHE A 145 21.36 -2.58 9.29
N ASP A 146 21.47 -3.70 9.99
CA ASP A 146 22.38 -4.78 9.67
C ASP A 146 21.62 -6.11 9.69
N PRO A 147 21.80 -7.01 8.70
CA PRO A 147 21.10 -8.30 8.66
C PRO A 147 21.31 -9.18 9.90
N SER A 148 22.39 -8.98 10.68
CA SER A 148 22.60 -9.68 11.95
C SER A 148 21.59 -9.32 13.03
N GLN A 149 20.93 -8.15 12.91
CA GLN A 149 19.85 -7.72 13.82
C GLN A 149 18.55 -8.49 13.59
N MET A 150 18.39 -9.15 12.44
CA MET A 150 17.23 -9.97 12.17
C MET A 150 17.23 -11.22 13.04
N SER A 151 16.05 -11.66 13.49
CA SER A 151 15.90 -12.96 14.15
C SER A 151 16.41 -14.10 13.25
N GLU A 152 16.84 -15.21 13.86
CA GLU A 152 17.28 -16.38 13.09
C GLU A 152 16.18 -16.90 12.16
N VAL A 153 14.93 -16.94 12.65
CA VAL A 153 13.75 -17.32 11.88
C VAL A 153 13.53 -16.37 10.69
N ALA A 154 13.62 -15.06 10.91
CA ALA A 154 13.48 -14.08 9.83
C ALA A 154 14.57 -14.25 8.75
N ARG A 155 15.82 -14.50 9.14
CA ARG A 155 16.91 -14.75 8.18
C ARG A 155 16.69 -16.04 7.39
N ARG A 156 16.28 -17.13 8.05
CA ARG A 156 15.99 -18.40 7.40
C ARG A 156 14.84 -18.26 6.40
N ASN A 157 13.75 -17.62 6.81
CA ASN A 157 12.59 -17.40 5.95
C ASN A 157 12.91 -16.49 4.76
N THR A 158 13.61 -15.38 4.97
CA THR A 158 13.98 -14.47 3.86
C THR A 158 14.95 -15.10 2.86
N ALA A 159 15.83 -16.00 3.32
CA ALA A 159 16.67 -16.80 2.45
C ALA A 159 15.85 -17.82 1.63
N LEU A 160 14.86 -18.47 2.25
CA LEU A 160 13.94 -19.38 1.55
C LEU A 160 13.10 -18.64 0.50
N LEU A 161 12.52 -17.49 0.84
CA LEU A 161 11.73 -16.68 -0.10
C LEU A 161 12.56 -16.22 -1.29
N LYS A 162 13.84 -15.85 -1.06
CA LYS A 162 14.78 -15.56 -2.15
C LYS A 162 14.99 -16.77 -3.05
N LYS A 163 15.17 -17.95 -2.47
CA LYS A 163 15.34 -19.18 -3.24
C LYS A 163 14.09 -19.50 -4.06
N ASN A 164 12.90 -19.39 -3.48
CA ASN A 164 11.64 -19.63 -4.19
C ASN A 164 11.43 -18.65 -5.36
N GLU A 165 11.84 -17.38 -5.19
CA GLU A 165 11.88 -16.38 -6.26
C GLU A 165 12.82 -16.84 -7.40
N GLU A 166 14.04 -17.27 -7.09
CA GLU A 166 15.04 -17.69 -8.08
C GLU A 166 14.68 -19.00 -8.79
N ASP A 167 14.05 -19.93 -8.06
CA ASP A 167 13.65 -21.25 -8.55
C ASP A 167 12.24 -21.25 -9.21
N HIS A 168 11.56 -20.09 -9.23
CA HIS A 168 10.18 -19.92 -9.71
C HIS A 168 9.18 -20.92 -9.10
N VAL A 169 9.30 -21.17 -7.79
CA VAL A 169 8.40 -22.09 -7.08
C VAL A 169 7.00 -21.49 -7.03
N MET A 170 6.00 -22.21 -7.56
CA MET A 170 4.58 -21.85 -7.49
C MET A 170 4.27 -20.43 -8.01
N CYS A 171 5.01 -19.96 -9.01
CA CYS A 171 4.82 -18.65 -9.58
C CYS A 171 5.10 -18.59 -11.08
N GLU A 172 4.48 -17.60 -11.74
CA GLU A 172 4.77 -17.26 -13.14
C GLU A 172 5.57 -15.95 -13.19
N ALA A 173 6.63 -15.92 -14.00
CA ALA A 173 7.41 -14.71 -14.23
C ALA A 173 6.61 -13.74 -15.10
N VAL A 174 6.42 -12.51 -14.63
CA VAL A 174 5.82 -11.45 -15.44
C VAL A 174 6.94 -10.79 -16.25
N PRO A 175 6.83 -10.68 -17.59
CA PRO A 175 7.81 -9.96 -18.38
C PRO A 175 7.96 -8.52 -17.88
N GLU A 176 9.19 -8.03 -17.71
CA GLU A 176 9.43 -6.60 -17.42
C GLU A 176 9.10 -5.80 -18.69
N GLU A 177 8.17 -4.83 -18.60
CA GLU A 177 7.84 -3.88 -19.68
C GLU A 177 8.89 -2.77 -19.84
#